data_AF-A0A8I6YAU7-F1
#
_entry.id   AF-A0A8I6YAU7-F1
#
_cell.length_a   1.000
_cell.length_b   1.000
_cell.length_c   1.000
_cell.angle_alpha   90.00
_cell.angle_beta   90.00
_cell.angle_gamma   90.00
#
_symmetry.space_group_name_H-M   'P 1'
#
loop_
_entity.id
_entity.type
_entity.pdbx_description
1 polymer ?
#
loop_
_entity_poly.entity_id
_entity_poly.type
_entity_poly.pdbx_seq_one_letter_code
_entity_poly.pdbx_strand_id
1 'polypeptide(L)'
;MAHTASYNKEKAFSESDMDDPNNFTNISSHQKLVAYRDAGKAMKGDDFNPSQEPLDLELVMISGGGRPHGLIAIGDGIIRCPLTLPEIKARQSCSCPEIMHRPRPVELAIEAALQKERLANQAALEKERLASQAALEAALEKERLASQAALDERDQTTTRLIEEERSRNEAGQRALYELFVGLCEKSGQVPPPMPVFSSIGTNNSRAASHDPSPSVSPP
;
A
#
# COMPACT_ATOMS: atom_id res chain seq x y z
N MET A 1 33.88 49.80 -21.80
CA MET A 1 33.29 49.27 -20.56
C MET A 1 33.62 47.79 -20.49
N ALA A 2 34.41 47.35 -19.51
CA ALA A 2 34.71 45.92 -19.33
C ALA A 2 33.52 45.26 -18.63
N HIS A 3 32.99 44.17 -19.20
CA HIS A 3 31.93 43.39 -18.56
C HIS A 3 32.54 42.58 -17.40
N THR A 4 32.45 43.10 -16.19
CA THR A 4 32.70 42.34 -14.95
C THR A 4 31.42 41.63 -14.54
N ALA A 5 31.03 40.58 -15.27
CA ALA A 5 30.04 39.65 -14.75
C ALA A 5 30.68 38.89 -13.57
N SER A 6 29.97 38.78 -12.44
CA SER A 6 30.41 37.92 -11.34
C SER A 6 30.45 36.48 -11.85
N TYR A 7 31.62 35.86 -11.81
CA TYR A 7 31.76 34.45 -12.13
C TYR A 7 31.06 33.61 -11.06
N ASN A 8 30.21 32.68 -11.48
CA ASN A 8 29.71 31.66 -10.57
C ASN A 8 30.89 30.79 -10.14
N LYS A 9 31.10 30.65 -8.83
CA LYS A 9 32.07 29.70 -8.29
C LYS A 9 31.45 28.32 -8.41
N GLU A 10 31.78 27.60 -9.46
CA GLU A 10 31.35 26.21 -9.62
C GLU A 10 32.05 25.32 -8.60
N LYS A 11 31.31 24.37 -8.03
CA LYS A 11 31.85 23.34 -7.15
C LYS A 11 32.78 22.46 -7.99
N ALA A 12 33.99 22.20 -7.50
CA ALA A 12 34.87 21.22 -8.13
C ALA A 12 34.20 19.85 -8.13
N PHE A 13 34.33 19.13 -9.25
CA PHE A 13 33.77 17.79 -9.40
C PHE A 13 34.36 16.83 -8.35
N SER A 14 33.50 16.05 -7.72
CA SER A 14 33.85 15.04 -6.70
C SER A 14 33.12 13.73 -6.97
N GLU A 15 33.67 12.61 -6.49
CA GLU A 15 33.11 11.28 -6.77
C GLU A 15 31.65 11.14 -6.30
N SER A 16 31.30 11.73 -5.16
CA SER A 16 29.93 11.72 -4.63
C SER A 16 28.93 12.48 -5.50
N ASP A 17 29.40 13.36 -6.40
CA ASP A 17 28.50 14.00 -7.36
C ASP A 17 27.90 12.96 -8.32
N MET A 18 28.54 11.80 -8.50
CA MET A 18 28.11 10.70 -9.37
C MET A 18 27.02 9.82 -8.76
N ASP A 19 26.72 9.94 -7.48
CA ASP A 19 25.68 9.12 -6.84
C ASP A 19 24.27 9.59 -7.22
N ASP A 20 24.11 10.89 -7.47
CA ASP A 20 22.84 11.51 -7.86
C ASP A 20 22.87 12.00 -9.31
N PRO A 21 22.02 11.47 -10.21
CA PRO A 21 21.92 11.94 -11.60
C PRO A 21 21.60 13.43 -11.74
N ASN A 22 20.95 14.03 -10.74
CA ASN A 22 20.53 15.44 -10.73
C ASN A 22 21.68 16.44 -10.60
N ASN A 23 22.87 16.00 -10.18
CA ASN A 23 24.06 16.85 -10.12
C ASN A 23 24.61 17.18 -11.51
N PHE A 24 24.12 16.50 -12.54
CA PHE A 24 24.54 16.69 -13.92
C PHE A 24 23.47 17.43 -14.72
N THR A 25 23.90 18.39 -15.53
CA THR A 25 23.03 19.07 -16.51
C THR A 25 22.48 18.08 -17.56
N ASN A 26 23.18 16.97 -17.80
CA ASN A 26 22.79 15.95 -18.77
C ASN A 26 22.92 14.55 -18.15
N ILE A 27 21.79 13.82 -18.13
CA ILE A 27 21.69 12.44 -17.60
C ILE A 27 22.64 11.48 -18.34
N SER A 28 22.82 11.65 -19.65
CA SER A 28 23.73 10.80 -20.42
C SER A 28 25.19 10.99 -20.00
N SER A 29 25.58 12.19 -19.54
CA SER A 29 26.91 12.46 -19.02
C SER A 29 27.14 11.75 -17.69
N HIS A 30 26.14 11.76 -16.81
CA HIS A 30 26.15 10.99 -15.56
C HIS A 30 26.38 9.50 -15.84
N GLN A 31 25.58 8.90 -16.71
CA GLN A 31 25.69 7.47 -17.05
C GLN A 31 27.06 7.09 -17.61
N LYS A 32 27.62 7.92 -18.50
CA LYS A 32 28.95 7.69 -19.09
C LYS A 32 30.07 7.77 -18.05
N LEU A 33 30.00 8.74 -17.14
CA LEU A 33 30.98 8.88 -16.08
C LEU A 33 30.88 7.73 -15.09
N VAL A 34 29.66 7.33 -14.69
CA VAL A 34 29.43 6.15 -13.83
C VAL A 34 30.04 4.90 -14.45
N ALA A 35 29.80 4.65 -15.75
CA ALA A 35 30.41 3.53 -16.45
C ALA A 35 31.95 3.60 -16.46
N TYR A 36 32.54 4.79 -16.60
CA TYR A 36 33.98 4.99 -16.53
C TYR A 36 34.55 4.74 -15.12
N ARG A 37 33.87 5.23 -14.07
CA ARG A 37 34.23 4.95 -12.66
C ARG A 37 34.19 3.46 -12.39
N ASP A 38 33.11 2.79 -12.77
CA ASP A 38 32.91 1.37 -12.46
C ASP A 38 33.95 0.49 -13.18
N ALA A 39 34.23 0.79 -14.46
CA ALA A 39 35.31 0.14 -15.19
C ALA A 39 36.68 0.42 -14.56
N GLY A 40 36.89 1.64 -14.04
CA GLY A 40 38.14 2.02 -13.40
C GLY A 40 38.34 1.31 -12.07
N LYS A 41 37.29 1.17 -11.27
CA LYS A 41 37.30 0.37 -10.05
C LYS A 41 37.61 -1.10 -10.33
N ALA A 42 37.04 -1.64 -11.41
CA ALA A 42 37.32 -3.01 -11.83
C ALA A 42 38.78 -3.22 -12.30
N MET A 43 39.45 -2.21 -12.88
CA MET A 43 40.84 -2.33 -13.37
C MET A 43 41.90 -1.96 -12.33
N LYS A 44 41.67 -0.86 -11.61
CA LYS A 44 42.66 -0.20 -10.74
C LYS A 44 42.37 -0.40 -9.25
N GLY A 45 41.21 -0.98 -8.91
CA GLY A 45 40.77 -1.22 -7.53
C GLY A 45 39.73 -0.20 -7.05
N ASP A 46 39.08 -0.51 -5.92
CA ASP A 46 37.94 0.25 -5.39
C ASP A 46 38.25 1.72 -5.06
N ASP A 47 39.53 2.04 -4.82
CA ASP A 47 40.02 3.39 -4.53
C ASP A 47 40.13 4.29 -5.77
N PHE A 48 39.82 3.77 -6.96
CA PHE A 48 39.87 4.54 -8.20
C PHE A 48 38.90 5.72 -8.18
N ASN A 49 39.43 6.94 -8.31
CA ASN A 49 38.66 8.16 -8.35
C ASN A 49 38.88 8.95 -9.66
N PRO A 50 37.84 9.13 -10.50
CA PRO A 50 37.97 9.84 -11.78
C PRO A 50 38.25 11.35 -11.64
N SER A 51 38.09 11.94 -10.44
CA SER A 51 38.40 13.35 -10.19
C SER A 51 39.86 13.61 -9.78
N GLN A 52 40.61 12.56 -9.45
CA GLN A 52 41.97 12.66 -8.88
C GLN A 52 43.07 12.35 -9.91
N GLU A 53 42.79 11.45 -10.86
CA GLU A 53 43.75 11.02 -11.88
C GLU A 53 43.45 11.64 -13.26
N PRO A 54 44.46 11.84 -14.12
CA PRO A 54 44.23 12.13 -15.54
C PRO A 54 43.34 11.06 -16.20
N LEU A 55 42.56 11.47 -17.20
CA LEU A 55 41.71 10.57 -17.98
C LEU A 55 42.54 9.47 -18.63
N ASP A 56 42.22 8.23 -18.29
CA ASP A 56 42.86 7.03 -18.82
C ASP A 56 42.19 6.66 -20.15
N LEU A 57 42.95 6.82 -21.24
CA LEU A 57 42.49 6.63 -22.61
C LEU A 57 42.06 5.19 -22.89
N GLU A 58 42.71 4.20 -22.28
CA GLU A 58 42.34 2.79 -22.43
C GLU A 58 41.05 2.52 -21.67
N LEU A 59 40.92 3.08 -20.47
CA LEU A 59 39.72 2.92 -19.66
C LEU A 59 38.49 3.57 -20.31
N VAL A 60 38.65 4.74 -20.93
CA VAL A 60 37.59 5.37 -21.76
C VAL A 60 37.19 4.47 -22.93
N MET A 61 38.16 3.78 -23.54
CA MET A 61 37.88 2.84 -24.63
C MET A 61 37.07 1.63 -24.13
N ILE A 62 37.41 1.10 -22.96
CA ILE A 62 36.75 -0.07 -22.36
C ILE A 62 35.33 0.30 -21.91
N SER A 63 35.16 1.39 -21.16
CA SER A 63 33.86 1.82 -20.63
C SER A 63 32.88 2.26 -21.73
N GLY A 64 33.40 2.80 -22.83
CA GLY A 64 32.58 3.20 -23.99
C GLY A 64 32.27 2.08 -24.99
N GLY A 65 32.64 0.82 -24.71
CA GLY A 65 32.32 -0.33 -25.56
C GLY A 65 33.18 -0.46 -26.81
N GLY A 66 34.41 0.07 -26.79
CA GLY A 66 35.40 -0.07 -27.86
C GLY A 66 35.25 0.90 -29.05
N ARG A 67 36.09 0.78 -30.08
CA ARG A 67 36.06 1.73 -31.22
C ARG A 67 34.82 1.56 -32.12
N PRO A 68 34.19 2.66 -32.60
CA PRO A 68 34.53 4.07 -32.35
C PRO A 68 33.90 4.62 -31.06
N HIS A 69 33.03 3.86 -30.39
CA HIS A 69 32.19 4.32 -29.28
C HIS A 69 32.95 4.79 -28.04
N GLY A 70 34.06 4.15 -27.70
CA GLY A 70 35.01 4.61 -26.68
C GLY A 70 35.55 6.01 -26.96
N LEU A 71 35.91 6.31 -28.21
CA LEU A 71 36.43 7.63 -28.58
C LEU A 71 35.38 8.73 -28.42
N ILE A 72 34.11 8.43 -28.70
CA ILE A 72 33.01 9.38 -28.57
C ILE A 72 32.30 9.31 -27.21
N ALA A 73 32.72 8.40 -26.33
CA ALA A 73 32.11 8.22 -25.01
C ALA A 73 32.33 9.47 -24.17
N ILE A 74 33.58 9.93 -24.07
CA ILE A 74 33.99 11.14 -23.36
C ILE A 74 34.72 12.07 -24.33
N GLY A 75 34.30 13.33 -24.39
CA GLY A 75 34.95 14.36 -25.20
C GLY A 75 34.75 14.22 -26.72
N ASP A 76 33.71 13.51 -27.18
CA ASP A 76 33.27 13.46 -28.58
C ASP A 76 34.39 13.26 -29.61
N GLY A 77 35.32 12.33 -29.35
CA GLY A 77 36.43 12.02 -30.25
C GLY A 77 37.65 12.95 -30.15
N ILE A 78 37.60 13.98 -29.31
CA ILE A 78 38.76 14.83 -28.98
C ILE A 78 39.82 13.99 -28.26
N ILE A 79 39.38 13.09 -27.38
CA ILE A 79 40.24 12.21 -26.59
C ILE A 79 40.64 11.00 -27.44
N ARG A 80 41.81 11.07 -28.08
CA ARG A 80 42.31 9.99 -28.94
C ARG A 80 43.18 9.01 -28.17
N CYS A 81 42.78 7.74 -28.16
CA CYS A 81 43.63 6.64 -27.69
C CYS A 81 44.63 6.23 -28.79
N PRO A 82 45.94 6.19 -28.50
CA PRO A 82 46.96 5.77 -29.47
C PRO A 82 46.88 4.27 -29.80
N LEU A 83 46.34 3.46 -28.89
CA LEU A 83 46.20 2.02 -29.07
C LEU A 83 44.90 1.65 -29.79
N THR A 84 44.93 0.53 -30.50
CA THR A 84 43.75 -0.06 -31.13
C THR A 84 43.01 -1.00 -30.17
N LEU A 85 41.71 -1.23 -30.41
CA LEU A 85 40.92 -2.17 -29.59
C LEU A 85 41.53 -3.59 -29.56
N PRO A 86 42.03 -4.16 -30.67
CA PRO A 86 42.72 -5.44 -30.64
C PRO A 86 43.99 -5.45 -29.78
N GLU A 87 44.78 -4.36 -29.81
CA GLU A 87 45.98 -4.24 -28.96
C GLU A 87 45.63 -4.17 -27.47
N ILE A 88 44.57 -3.44 -27.11
CA ILE A 88 44.06 -3.39 -25.73
C ILE A 88 43.59 -4.79 -25.31
N LYS A 89 42.79 -5.46 -26.13
CA LYS A 89 42.32 -6.83 -25.86
C LYS A 89 43.45 -7.85 -25.72
N ALA A 90 44.53 -7.70 -26.50
CA ALA A 90 45.69 -8.57 -26.40
C ALA A 90 46.48 -8.38 -25.09
N ARG A 91 46.39 -7.19 -24.48
CA ARG A 91 47.02 -6.87 -23.19
C ARG A 91 46.12 -7.19 -21.99
N GLN A 92 44.81 -7.25 -22.19
CA GLN A 92 43.87 -7.64 -21.15
C GLN A 92 44.15 -9.07 -20.69
N SER A 93 44.59 -9.21 -19.44
CA SER A 93 44.64 -10.49 -18.74
C SER A 93 43.23 -10.87 -18.27
N CYS A 94 43.04 -12.13 -17.89
CA CYS A 94 41.76 -12.66 -17.39
C CYS A 94 41.20 -11.95 -16.14
N SER A 95 41.95 -11.05 -15.51
CA SER A 95 41.51 -10.18 -14.41
C SER A 95 40.96 -8.82 -14.86
N CYS A 96 41.08 -8.46 -16.14
CA CYS A 96 40.57 -7.19 -16.67
C CYS A 96 39.06 -7.28 -16.96
N PRO A 97 38.30 -6.20 -16.75
CA PRO A 97 36.89 -6.14 -17.10
C PRO A 97 36.70 -6.33 -18.61
N GLU A 98 35.75 -7.19 -18.96
CA GLU A 98 35.38 -7.42 -20.34
C GLU A 98 34.83 -6.13 -20.97
N ILE A 99 35.23 -5.86 -22.21
CA ILE A 99 34.70 -4.71 -22.96
C ILE A 99 33.24 -5.00 -23.26
N MET A 100 32.35 -4.39 -22.49
CA MET A 100 30.91 -4.61 -22.59
C MET A 100 30.41 -4.23 -23.98
N HIS A 101 29.77 -5.20 -24.65
CA HIS A 101 29.06 -4.92 -25.89
C HIS A 101 27.79 -4.13 -25.57
N ARG A 102 27.57 -3.04 -26.32
CA ARG A 102 26.34 -2.27 -26.21
C ARG A 102 25.15 -3.16 -26.60
N PRO A 103 24.06 -3.20 -25.81
CA PRO A 103 22.86 -3.93 -26.18
C PRO A 103 22.33 -3.39 -27.51
N ARG A 104 21.97 -4.30 -28.41
CA ARG A 104 21.42 -3.94 -29.72
C ARG A 104 20.04 -3.32 -29.55
N PRO A 105 19.59 -2.45 -30.47
CA PRO A 105 18.25 -1.87 -30.41
C PRO A 105 17.12 -2.90 -30.22
N VAL A 106 17.29 -4.10 -30.79
CA VAL A 106 16.35 -5.22 -30.64
C VAL A 106 16.34 -5.75 -29.20
N GLU A 107 17.49 -5.87 -28.55
CA GLU A 107 17.61 -6.36 -27.17
C GLU A 107 16.94 -5.38 -26.20
N LEU A 108 17.17 -4.08 -26.39
CA LEU A 108 16.50 -3.02 -25.62
C LEU A 108 14.97 -3.04 -25.80
N ALA A 109 14.49 -3.31 -27.01
CA ALA A 109 13.05 -3.41 -27.27
C ALA A 109 12.43 -4.63 -26.58
N ILE A 110 13.14 -5.77 -26.55
CA ILE A 110 12.71 -6.98 -25.84
C ILE A 110 12.65 -6.72 -24.33
N GLU A 111 13.68 -6.11 -23.76
CA GLU A 111 13.72 -5.77 -22.33
C GLU A 111 12.57 -4.81 -21.94
N ALA A 112 12.34 -3.77 -22.74
CA ALA A 112 11.24 -2.84 -22.51
C ALA A 112 9.87 -3.53 -22.59
N ALA A 113 9.70 -4.47 -23.53
CA ALA A 113 8.47 -5.25 -23.66
C ALA A 113 8.25 -6.15 -22.44
N LEU A 114 9.29 -6.87 -22.00
CA LEU A 114 9.25 -7.72 -20.81
C LEU A 114 8.94 -6.92 -19.54
N GLN A 115 9.53 -5.73 -19.40
CA GLN A 115 9.31 -4.87 -18.25
C GLN A 115 7.87 -4.34 -18.22
N LYS A 116 7.33 -3.94 -19.38
CA LYS A 116 5.93 -3.53 -19.51
C LYS A 116 4.97 -4.66 -19.16
N GLU A 117 5.25 -5.88 -19.63
CA GLU A 117 4.44 -7.07 -19.32
C GLU A 117 4.46 -7.39 -17.82
N ARG A 118 5.63 -7.32 -17.16
CA ARG A 118 5.74 -7.51 -15.71
C ARG A 118 4.91 -6.50 -14.94
N LEU A 119 4.96 -5.22 -15.30
CA LEU A 119 4.17 -4.18 -14.65
C LEU A 119 2.67 -4.40 -14.86
N ALA A 120 2.25 -4.79 -16.06
CA ALA A 120 0.85 -5.11 -16.35
C ALA A 120 0.36 -6.32 -15.54
N ASN A 121 1.18 -7.37 -15.43
CA ASN A 121 0.87 -8.56 -14.64
C ASN A 121 0.78 -8.24 -13.14
N GLN A 122 1.67 -7.39 -12.62
CA GLN A 122 1.61 -6.93 -11.23
C GLN A 122 0.33 -6.12 -10.97
N ALA A 123 -0.02 -5.19 -11.84
CA ALA A 123 -1.24 -4.39 -11.71
C ALA A 123 -2.52 -5.26 -11.79
N ALA A 124 -2.53 -6.29 -12.65
CA ALA A 124 -3.64 -7.23 -12.75
C ALA A 124 -3.82 -8.04 -11.46
N LEU A 125 -2.72 -8.53 -10.89
CA LEU A 125 -2.73 -9.28 -9.62
C LEU A 125 -3.21 -8.42 -8.45
N GLU A 126 -2.78 -7.16 -8.37
CA GLU A 126 -3.25 -6.24 -7.34
C GLU A 126 -4.74 -5.95 -7.46
N LYS A 127 -5.24 -5.75 -8.69
CA LYS A 127 -6.67 -5.54 -8.94
C LYS A 127 -7.50 -6.76 -8.53
N GLU A 128 -7.03 -7.96 -8.84
CA GLU A 128 -7.69 -9.20 -8.42
C GLU A 128 -7.70 -9.36 -6.90
N ARG A 129 -6.58 -9.06 -6.23
CA ARG A 129 -6.49 -9.09 -4.78
C ARG A 129 -7.47 -8.13 -4.12
N LEU A 130 -7.57 -6.90 -4.64
CA LEU A 130 -8.52 -5.90 -4.14
C LEU A 130 -9.97 -6.33 -4.38
N ALA A 131 -10.28 -6.90 -5.55
CA ALA A 131 -11.61 -7.42 -5.85
C ALA A 131 -11.98 -8.59 -4.91
N SER A 132 -11.04 -9.50 -4.64
CA SER A 132 -11.25 -10.60 -3.69
C SER A 132 -11.47 -10.10 -2.26
N GLN A 133 -10.75 -9.07 -1.83
CA GLN A 133 -10.93 -8.45 -0.51
C GLN A 133 -12.31 -7.79 -0.40
N ALA A 134 -12.68 -6.98 -1.40
CA ALA A 134 -13.99 -6.33 -1.43
C ALA A 134 -15.16 -7.34 -1.46
N ALA A 135 -15.00 -8.47 -2.17
CA ALA A 135 -16.00 -9.54 -2.19
C ALA A 135 -16.17 -10.21 -0.82
N LEU A 136 -15.06 -10.40 -0.09
CA LEU A 136 -15.11 -10.96 1.27
C LEU A 136 -15.79 -9.99 2.24
N GLU A 137 -15.47 -8.70 2.18
CA GLU A 137 -16.10 -7.67 3.00
C GLU A 137 -17.60 -7.57 2.73
N ALA A 138 -18.00 -7.58 1.45
CA ALA A 138 -19.42 -7.56 1.07
C ALA A 138 -20.16 -8.82 1.54
N ALA A 139 -19.52 -9.99 1.52
CA ALA A 139 -20.10 -11.22 2.04
C ALA A 139 -20.32 -11.15 3.56
N LEU A 140 -19.34 -10.62 4.30
CA LEU A 140 -19.41 -10.45 5.74
C LEU A 140 -20.48 -9.40 6.12
N GLU A 141 -20.58 -8.30 5.39
CA GLU A 141 -21.64 -7.31 5.59
C GLU A 141 -23.04 -7.90 5.36
N LYS A 142 -23.21 -8.70 4.30
CA LYS A 142 -24.47 -9.40 4.04
C LYS A 142 -24.84 -10.37 5.18
N GLU A 143 -23.87 -11.09 5.74
CA GLU A 143 -24.10 -11.98 6.88
C GLU A 143 -24.50 -11.20 8.14
N ARG A 144 -23.88 -10.05 8.39
CA ARG A 144 -24.25 -9.16 9.51
C ARG A 144 -25.67 -8.62 9.35
N LEU A 145 -26.03 -8.16 8.16
CA LEU A 145 -27.38 -7.67 7.87
C LEU A 145 -28.42 -8.79 8.01
N ALA A 146 -28.13 -10.00 7.53
CA ALA A 146 -29.02 -11.14 7.69
C ALA A 146 -29.20 -11.52 9.17
N SER A 147 -28.11 -11.50 9.95
CA SER A 147 -28.15 -11.76 11.39
C SER A 147 -28.97 -10.70 12.13
N GLN A 148 -28.82 -9.43 11.76
CA GLN A 148 -29.58 -8.34 12.36
C GLN A 148 -31.08 -8.45 12.00
N ALA A 149 -31.41 -8.71 10.75
CA ALA A 149 -32.80 -8.90 10.32
C ALA A 149 -33.47 -10.08 11.05
N ALA A 150 -32.75 -11.17 11.28
CA ALA A 150 -33.27 -12.32 12.05
C ALA A 150 -33.53 -11.97 13.53
N LEU A 151 -32.70 -11.12 14.14
CA LEU A 151 -32.93 -10.61 15.48
C LEU A 151 -34.18 -9.73 15.52
N ASP A 152 -34.31 -8.80 14.57
CA ASP A 152 -35.47 -7.91 14.46
C ASP A 152 -36.76 -8.69 14.24
N GLU A 153 -36.74 -9.74 13.41
CA GLU A 153 -37.88 -10.62 13.20
C GLU A 153 -38.28 -11.33 14.49
N ARG A 154 -37.31 -11.89 15.22
CA ARG A 154 -37.54 -12.56 16.51
C ARG A 154 -38.10 -11.59 17.56
N ASP A 155 -37.62 -10.36 17.58
CA ASP A 155 -38.11 -9.33 18.52
C ASP A 155 -39.54 -8.90 18.14
N GLN A 156 -39.87 -8.85 16.84
CA GLN A 156 -41.26 -8.64 16.38
C GLN A 156 -42.19 -9.82 16.70
N THR A 157 -41.73 -11.07 16.57
CA THR A 157 -42.56 -12.23 16.92
C THR A 157 -42.80 -12.31 18.43
N THR A 158 -41.77 -12.03 19.24
CA THR A 158 -41.91 -12.03 20.70
C THR A 158 -42.83 -10.92 21.19
N THR A 159 -42.74 -9.70 20.64
CA THR A 159 -43.67 -8.60 20.97
C THR A 159 -45.10 -8.94 20.58
N ARG A 160 -45.34 -9.52 19.40
CA ARG A 160 -46.67 -9.99 18.99
C ARG A 160 -47.26 -11.03 19.94
N LEU A 161 -46.47 -12.03 20.35
CA LEU A 161 -46.93 -13.06 21.29
C LEU A 161 -47.27 -12.46 22.66
N ILE A 162 -46.48 -11.50 23.15
CA ILE A 162 -46.76 -10.81 24.42
C ILE A 162 -48.07 -10.03 24.31
N GLU A 163 -48.30 -9.34 23.20
CA GLU A 163 -49.53 -8.57 22.97
C GLU A 163 -50.76 -9.47 22.80
N GLU A 164 -50.62 -10.60 22.11
CA GLU A 164 -51.68 -11.61 22.00
C GLU A 164 -52.03 -12.20 23.38
N GLU A 165 -51.04 -12.58 24.18
CA GLU A 165 -51.26 -13.06 25.55
C GLU A 165 -51.92 -12.00 26.43
N ARG A 166 -51.53 -10.72 26.29
CA ARG A 166 -52.22 -9.61 26.97
C ARG A 166 -53.67 -9.51 26.53
N SER A 167 -53.95 -9.57 25.23
CA SER A 167 -55.31 -9.49 24.69
C SER A 167 -56.19 -10.65 25.17
N ARG A 168 -55.62 -11.87 25.26
CA ARG A 168 -56.30 -13.07 25.76
C ARG A 168 -56.60 -12.94 27.25
N ASN A 169 -55.64 -12.45 28.04
CA ASN A 169 -55.83 -12.20 29.46
C ASN A 169 -56.88 -11.12 29.71
N GLU A 170 -56.87 -10.02 28.95
CA GLU A 170 -57.92 -8.99 29.04
C GLU A 170 -59.30 -9.54 28.69
N ALA A 171 -59.42 -10.32 27.61
CA ALA A 171 -60.69 -10.92 27.21
C ALA A 171 -61.21 -11.91 28.27
N GLY A 172 -60.32 -12.75 28.82
CA GLY A 172 -60.66 -13.67 29.91
C GLY A 172 -61.10 -12.94 31.18
N GLN A 173 -60.40 -11.87 31.57
CA GLN A 173 -60.78 -11.03 32.71
C GLN A 173 -62.14 -10.36 32.50
N ARG A 174 -62.40 -9.80 31.30
CA ARG A 174 -63.69 -9.20 30.96
C ARG A 174 -64.83 -10.22 31.04
N ALA A 175 -64.64 -11.42 30.50
CA ALA A 175 -65.65 -12.49 30.56
C ALA A 175 -65.94 -12.95 32.00
N LEU A 176 -64.91 -13.08 32.85
CA LEU A 176 -65.09 -13.41 34.27
C LEU A 176 -65.83 -12.31 35.02
N TYR A 177 -65.50 -11.04 34.74
CA TYR A 177 -66.19 -9.91 35.34
C TYR A 177 -67.65 -9.83 34.89
N GLU A 178 -67.96 -10.10 33.62
CA GLU A 178 -69.34 -10.16 33.11
C GLU A 178 -70.17 -11.23 33.84
N LEU A 179 -69.61 -12.42 34.06
CA LEU A 179 -70.26 -13.47 34.85
C LEU A 179 -70.53 -13.02 36.29
N PHE A 180 -69.57 -12.32 36.91
CA PHE A 180 -69.70 -11.78 38.27
C PHE A 180 -70.79 -10.71 38.34
N VAL A 181 -70.85 -9.79 37.37
CA VAL A 181 -71.92 -8.79 37.24
C VAL A 181 -73.29 -9.49 37.19
N GLY A 182 -73.44 -10.50 36.33
CA GLY A 182 -74.69 -11.26 36.22
C GLY A 182 -75.07 -12.02 37.51
N LEU A 183 -74.11 -12.33 38.39
CA LEU A 183 -74.39 -12.90 39.71
C LEU A 183 -74.83 -11.83 40.72
N CYS A 184 -74.18 -10.66 40.75
CA CYS A 184 -74.55 -9.53 41.60
C CYS A 184 -75.96 -9.00 41.28
N GLU A 185 -76.32 -8.93 40.00
CA GLU A 185 -77.67 -8.54 39.57
C GLU A 185 -78.75 -9.51 40.09
N LYS A 186 -78.46 -10.82 40.07
CA LYS A 186 -79.38 -11.85 40.59
C LYS A 186 -79.54 -11.82 42.11
N SER A 187 -78.53 -11.34 42.84
CA SER A 187 -78.56 -11.18 44.30
C SER A 187 -79.06 -9.81 44.76
N GLY A 188 -79.41 -8.90 43.84
CA GLY A 188 -79.90 -7.56 44.15
C GLY A 188 -78.82 -6.59 44.62
N GLN A 189 -77.54 -6.89 44.39
CA GLN A 189 -76.40 -6.03 44.74
C GLN A 189 -75.93 -5.22 43.52
N VAL A 190 -75.52 -3.97 43.74
CA VAL A 190 -74.90 -3.14 42.68
C VAL A 190 -73.47 -3.64 42.44
N PRO A 191 -73.11 -4.04 41.21
CA PRO A 191 -71.77 -4.55 40.92
C PRO A 191 -70.71 -3.42 41.04
N PRO A 192 -69.52 -3.73 41.58
CA PRO A 192 -68.39 -2.79 41.64
C PRO A 192 -67.83 -2.52 40.23
N PRO A 193 -67.25 -1.34 39.95
CA PRO A 193 -66.68 -1.01 38.63
C PRO A 193 -65.54 -1.94 38.22
N MET A 194 -65.40 -2.22 36.92
CA MET A 194 -64.36 -3.10 36.38
C MET A 194 -62.96 -2.64 36.83
N PRO A 195 -62.13 -3.53 37.42
CA PRO A 195 -60.77 -3.18 37.82
C PRO A 195 -59.91 -2.88 36.59
N VAL A 196 -59.33 -1.67 36.54
CA VAL A 196 -58.35 -1.28 35.52
C VAL A 196 -56.98 -1.76 35.98
N PHE A 197 -56.48 -2.84 35.39
CA PHE A 197 -55.11 -3.27 35.63
C PHE A 197 -54.17 -2.49 34.71
N SER A 198 -53.57 -1.42 35.24
CA SER A 198 -52.44 -0.76 34.58
C SER A 198 -51.38 -1.82 34.31
N SER A 199 -50.90 -1.92 33.08
CA SER A 199 -49.82 -2.83 32.70
C SER A 199 -48.55 -2.46 33.49
N ILE A 200 -48.38 -3.03 34.69
CA ILE A 200 -47.10 -3.00 35.39
C ILE A 200 -46.16 -3.80 34.49
N GLY A 201 -45.26 -3.06 33.85
CA GLY A 201 -44.20 -3.63 33.04
C GLY A 201 -43.52 -4.74 33.84
N THR A 202 -43.26 -5.85 33.18
CA THR A 202 -42.37 -6.89 33.67
C THR A 202 -41.08 -6.21 34.14
N ASN A 203 -40.95 -6.02 35.45
CA ASN A 203 -39.75 -5.53 36.08
C ASN A 203 -38.64 -6.49 35.68
N ASN A 204 -37.74 -5.96 34.86
CA ASN A 204 -36.58 -6.65 34.36
C ASN A 204 -35.69 -6.97 35.57
N SER A 205 -35.71 -8.21 36.04
CA SER A 205 -34.75 -8.74 37.02
C SER A 205 -33.39 -8.90 36.34
N ARG A 206 -32.79 -7.79 35.90
CA ARG A 206 -31.41 -7.72 35.41
C ARG A 206 -30.63 -6.69 36.22
N ALA A 207 -30.67 -6.85 37.54
CA ALA A 207 -29.63 -6.36 38.43
C ALA A 207 -28.75 -7.58 38.82
N ALA A 208 -28.09 -8.17 37.82
CA ALA A 208 -26.96 -9.05 38.07
C ALA A 208 -25.72 -8.17 38.13
N SER A 209 -25.25 -7.98 39.35
CA SER A 209 -23.96 -7.45 39.78
C SER A 209 -22.84 -7.50 38.72
N HIS A 210 -22.35 -6.34 38.32
CA HIS A 210 -20.92 -6.15 38.13
C HIS A 210 -20.58 -4.67 38.33
N ASP A 211 -20.21 -4.32 39.57
CA ASP A 211 -19.38 -3.14 39.81
C ASP A 211 -17.95 -3.46 39.34
N PRO A 212 -17.32 -2.66 38.49
CA PRO A 212 -15.87 -2.60 38.39
C PRO A 212 -15.37 -1.60 39.44
N SER A 213 -14.73 -2.10 40.50
CA SER A 213 -14.07 -1.28 41.51
C SER A 213 -13.03 -0.34 40.89
N PRO A 214 -12.98 0.95 41.27
CA PRO A 214 -11.93 1.87 40.83
C PRO A 214 -10.77 1.98 41.84
N SER A 215 -9.54 1.91 41.31
CA SER A 215 -8.24 2.36 41.88
C SER A 215 -7.73 1.61 43.14
N VAL A 216 -6.44 1.28 43.28
CA VAL A 216 -5.32 2.19 43.53
C VAL A 216 -3.97 1.49 43.27
N SER A 217 -3.01 2.23 42.71
CA SER A 217 -1.55 2.09 42.90
C SER A 217 -1.00 3.53 43.03
N PRO A 218 0.20 3.84 43.58
CA PRO A 218 1.15 3.13 44.45
C PRO A 218 1.39 3.96 45.77
N PRO A 219 2.45 3.78 46.60
CA PRO A 219 3.86 3.98 46.27
C PRO A 219 4.74 2.73 46.30
#